data_AF-A0A3D4H629-F1
#
_entry.id   AF-A0A3D4H629-F1
#
_cell.length_a   1.000
_cell.length_b   1.000
_cell.length_c   1.000
_cell.angle_alpha   90.00
_cell.angle_beta   90.00
_cell.angle_gamma   90.00
#
_symmetry.space_group_name_H-M   'P 1'
#
loop_
_entity.id
_entity.type
_entity.pdbx_description
1 polymer ?
#
loop_
_entity_poly.entity_id
_entity_poly.type
_entity_poly.pdbx_seq_one_letter_code
_entity_poly.pdbx_strand_id
1 'polypeptide(L)' 'SMAGPYQHLGIDFIPLGGLNAQNMESYVASPLISAIGGSWIAKRDLIAASNWDQIEANAREARQIVTATRG' A
#
# COMPACT_ATOMS: atom_id res chain seq x y z
N SER A 1 -7.63 -13.42 13.11
CA SER A 1 -7.64 -12.78 11.77
C SER A 1 -8.76 -11.75 11.74
N MET A 2 -8.50 -10.52 11.28
CA MET A 2 -9.53 -9.46 11.17
C MET A 2 -10.66 -9.84 10.20
N ALA A 3 -10.38 -10.69 9.20
CA ALA A 3 -11.34 -11.07 8.18
C ALA A 3 -12.42 -12.06 8.67
N GLY A 4 -12.21 -12.76 9.78
CA GLY A 4 -13.05 -13.89 10.22
C GLY A 4 -14.55 -13.58 10.29
N PRO A 5 -14.99 -12.52 11.00
CA PRO A 5 -16.41 -12.17 11.10
C PRO A 5 -17.07 -11.78 9.78
N TYR A 6 -16.28 -11.37 8.77
CA TYR A 6 -16.79 -10.78 7.53
C TYR A 6 -16.72 -11.71 6.32
N GLN A 7 -16.20 -12.94 6.47
CA GLN A 7 -16.00 -13.86 5.35
C GLN A 7 -17.29 -14.15 4.57
N HIS A 8 -18.43 -14.22 5.26
CA HIS A 8 -19.74 -14.48 4.65
C HIS A 8 -20.24 -13.35 3.75
N LEU A 9 -19.65 -12.16 3.83
CA LEU A 9 -20.03 -10.99 3.03
C LEU A 9 -19.20 -10.87 1.74
N GLY A 10 -18.14 -11.66 1.57
CA GLY A 10 -17.28 -11.60 0.38
C GLY A 10 -16.63 -10.22 0.17
N ILE A 11 -16.29 -9.53 1.26
CA ILE A 11 -15.68 -8.19 1.20
C ILE A 11 -14.16 -8.25 1.10
N ASP A 12 -13.61 -7.20 0.50
CA ASP A 12 -12.17 -6.92 0.47
C ASP A 12 -11.79 -5.84 1.49
N PHE A 13 -10.50 -5.76 1.79
CA PHE A 13 -9.93 -4.80 2.72
C PHE A 13 -8.96 -3.84 2.04
N ILE A 14 -8.84 -2.64 2.61
CA ILE A 14 -7.85 -1.63 2.25
C ILE A 14 -7.05 -1.26 3.50
N PRO A 15 -5.90 -1.92 3.75
CA PRO A 15 -5.03 -1.60 4.88
C PRO A 15 -4.45 -0.19 4.72
N LEU A 16 -4.53 0.58 5.81
CA LEU A 16 -4.03 1.94 5.92
C LEU A 16 -3.21 2.12 7.20
N GLY A 17 -2.14 2.90 7.12
CA GLY A 17 -1.30 3.25 8.26
C GLY A 17 -0.19 2.22 8.56
N GLY A 18 1.00 2.71 8.89
CA GLY A 18 2.16 1.85 9.17
C GLY A 18 2.77 1.14 7.95
N LEU A 19 2.21 1.31 6.75
CA LEU A 19 2.75 0.74 5.51
C LEU A 19 3.98 1.50 5.00
N ASN A 20 4.91 0.75 4.40
CA ASN A 20 6.12 1.21 3.73
C ASN A 20 6.57 0.18 2.67
N ALA A 21 7.62 0.49 1.91
CA ALA A 21 8.16 -0.40 0.89
C ALA A 21 8.59 -1.77 1.44
N GLN A 22 9.03 -1.83 2.70
CA GLN A 22 9.55 -3.05 3.33
C GLN A 22 8.44 -4.01 3.76
N ASN A 23 7.22 -3.54 4.02
CA ASN A 23 6.13 -4.37 4.52
C ASN A 23 4.94 -4.51 3.56
N MET A 24 4.81 -3.64 2.56
CA MET A 24 3.65 -3.61 1.68
C MET A 24 3.43 -4.91 0.89
N GLU A 25 4.50 -5.60 0.52
CA GLU A 25 4.46 -6.89 -0.18
C GLU A 25 3.56 -7.90 0.54
N SER A 26 3.75 -8.06 1.85
CA SER A 26 2.98 -8.99 2.68
C SER A 26 1.46 -8.73 2.65
N TYR A 27 1.05 -7.47 2.47
CA TYR A 27 -0.36 -7.09 2.35
C TYR A 27 -0.87 -7.36 0.94
N VAL A 28 -0.15 -6.90 -0.09
CA VAL A 28 -0.61 -7.05 -1.47
C VAL A 28 -0.56 -8.51 -1.95
N ALA A 29 0.21 -9.38 -1.32
CA ALA A 29 0.17 -10.83 -1.61
C ALA A 29 -1.18 -11.48 -1.27
N SER A 30 -1.97 -10.89 -0.37
CA SER A 30 -3.26 -11.46 0.04
C SER A 30 -4.37 -11.14 -0.97
N PRO A 31 -5.18 -12.14 -1.37
CA PRO A 31 -6.33 -11.93 -2.27
C PRO A 31 -7.46 -11.14 -1.60
N LEU A 32 -7.47 -11.03 -0.27
CA LEU A 32 -8.45 -10.22 0.47
C LEU A 32 -8.13 -8.72 0.45
N ILE A 33 -6.99 -8.32 -0.12
CA ILE A 33 -6.55 -6.94 -0.14
C ILE A 33 -6.73 -6.38 -1.55
N SER A 34 -7.67 -5.47 -1.72
CA SER A 34 -7.92 -4.86 -3.04
C SER A 34 -6.96 -3.69 -3.33
N ALA A 35 -6.63 -2.92 -2.30
CA ALA A 35 -5.68 -1.82 -2.36
C ALA A 35 -4.97 -1.62 -1.02
N ILE A 36 -3.91 -0.83 -1.00
CA ILE A 36 -3.21 -0.39 0.22
C ILE A 36 -2.99 1.12 0.18
N GLY A 37 -2.86 1.75 1.34
CA GLY A 37 -2.62 3.18 1.41
C GLY A 37 -1.75 3.57 2.61
N GLY A 38 -1.00 4.66 2.45
CA GLY A 38 -0.21 5.19 3.55
C GLY A 38 0.61 6.39 3.14
N SER A 39 1.01 7.17 4.14
CA SER A 39 1.71 8.43 3.91
C SER A 39 3.13 8.26 3.36
N TRP A 40 3.68 7.04 3.27
CA TRP A 40 5.07 6.84 2.84
C TRP A 40 5.30 7.28 1.39
N ILE A 41 4.28 7.20 0.52
CA ILE A 41 4.37 7.65 -0.87
C ILE A 41 4.55 9.18 -0.92
N ALA A 42 3.67 9.90 -0.23
CA ALA A 42 3.64 11.35 -0.20
C ALA A 42 3.59 11.86 1.25
N LYS A 43 4.74 11.84 1.92
CA LYS A 43 4.84 12.35 3.30
C LYS A 43 4.61 13.86 3.31
N ARG A 44 4.09 14.37 4.44
CA ARG A 44 3.70 15.78 4.58
C ARG A 44 4.87 16.74 4.35
N ASP A 45 6.07 16.37 4.80
CA ASP A 45 7.31 17.10 4.58
C ASP A 45 7.71 17.17 3.11
N LEU A 46 7.59 16.06 2.36
CA LEU A 46 7.83 16.03 0.91
C LEU A 46 6.86 16.93 0.15
N ILE A 47 5.57 16.89 0.51
CA ILE A 47 4.55 17.76 -0.07
C ILE A 47 4.83 19.23 0.25
N ALA A 48 5.14 19.55 1.51
CA ALA A 48 5.44 20.91 1.94
C ALA A 48 6.69 21.47 1.25
N ALA A 49 7.69 20.62 0.97
CA ALA A 49 8.88 20.97 0.22
C ALA A 49 8.67 20.96 -1.31
N SER A 50 7.48 20.62 -1.81
CA SER A 50 7.21 20.39 -3.24
C SER A 50 8.20 19.41 -3.89
N ASN A 51 8.65 18.41 -3.13
CA ASN A 51 9.61 17.41 -3.59
C ASN A 51 8.88 16.31 -4.39
N TRP A 52 8.43 16.66 -5.58
CA TRP A 52 7.67 15.76 -6.46
C TRP A 52 8.50 14.59 -6.96
N ASP A 53 9.79 14.80 -7.20
CA ASP A 53 10.72 13.76 -7.65
C ASP A 53 10.79 12.61 -6.64
N GLN A 54 10.89 12.93 -5.34
CA GLN A 54 10.89 11.90 -4.30
C GLN A 54 9.53 11.18 -4.20
N ILE A 55 8.42 11.91 -4.35
CA ILE A 55 7.07 11.31 -4.32
C ILE A 55 6.88 10.35 -5.50
N GLU A 56 7.34 10.74 -6.68
CA GLU A 56 7.35 9.89 -7.87
C GLU A 56 8.21 8.64 -7.65
N ALA A 57 9.42 8.78 -7.11
CA ALA A 57 10.29 7.65 -6.80
C ALA A 57 9.64 6.66 -5.84
N ASN A 58 9.00 7.15 -4.77
CA ASN A 58 8.27 6.31 -3.81
C ASN A 58 7.09 5.58 -4.49
N ALA A 59 6.34 6.27 -5.34
CA ALA A 59 5.22 5.68 -6.07
C ALA A 59 5.69 4.61 -7.07
N ARG A 60 6.82 4.85 -7.74
CA ARG A 60 7.44 3.92 -8.69
C ARG A 60 7.94 2.66 -7.99
N GLU A 61 8.62 2.79 -6.84
CA GLU A 61 9.05 1.67 -6.01
C GLU A 61 7.84 0.83 -5.58
N ALA A 62 6.78 1.46 -5.05
CA ALA A 62 5.56 0.76 -4.67
C ALA A 62 4.93 0.02 -5.86
N ARG A 63 4.88 0.64 -7.05
CA ARG A 63 4.34 0.00 -8.25
C ARG A 63 5.17 -1.20 -8.70
N GLN A 64 6.49 -1.13 -8.60
CA GLN A 64 7.39 -2.24 -8.92
C GLN A 64 7.13 -3.43 -8.00
N ILE A 65 7.02 -3.20 -6.68
CA ILE A 65 6.70 -4.25 -5.70
C ILE A 65 5.36 -4.91 -6.06
N VAL A 66 4.30 -4.13 -6.29
CA VAL A 66 2.98 -4.68 -6.68
C VAL A 66 3.07 -5.53 -7.94
N THR A 67 3.84 -5.08 -8.93
CA THR A 67 4.01 -5.82 -10.19
C THR A 67 4.80 -7.12 -9.97
N ALA A 68 5.81 -7.13 -9.10
CA ALA A 68 6.57 -8.34 -8.77
C ALA A 68 5.74 -9.35 -7.96
N THR A 69 4.83 -8.88 -7.09
CA THR A 69 4.03 -9.76 -6.21
C THR A 69 2.78 -10.31 -6.89
N ARG A 70 2.14 -9.55 -7.81
CA ARG A 70 0.87 -9.91 -8.45
C ARG A 70 0.93 -10.09 -9.97
N GLY A 71 2.06 -9.76 -10.59
CA GLY A 71 2.26 -9.85 -12.05
C GLY A 71 2.49 -11.25 -12.55
#